data_AF-A0A1X7VQE1-F1
#
_entry.id   AF-A0A1X7VQE1-F1
#
_cell.length_a   1.000
_cell.length_b   1.000
_cell.length_c   1.000
_cell.angle_alpha   90.00
_cell.angle_beta   90.00
_cell.angle_gamma   90.00
#
_symmetry.space_group_name_H-M   'P 1'
#
loop_
_entity.id
_entity.type
_entity.pdbx_description
1 polymer ?
#
loop_
_entity_poly.entity_id
_entity_poly.type
_entity_poly.pdbx_seq_one_letter_code
_entity_poly.pdbx_strand_id
1 'polypeptide(L)'
;MGSLKTRTLTKGLFLVAFCSLTMFFIYFCMRKGDMECPGASSHHYISGLMGPKYFNLISNETHPDYPPLNHHTNYSRDKFTIIMPTYGRSAQLLQILTHYCGISNVAKILVLWNNIGVPIPGPIKYFECQVPLKIKIMEENKLTSRFIPYPEIETEAIFAVDDDRMVDPVGMEKGFAAWKTFYHLIVGFSMRHFGMLENGQYKYCKRIDSYSMMLTNSAFLHRMYLKMFTESLPRSIYAFIDENMNGEDIAMNAMVADYLKKIDRPQCPCLWVEASTEEIHMKGQFVSLYGRGDHVKKRDECLNMIASEYKYMPLMPCKYVV
;
A
#
# COMPACT_ATOMS: atom_id res chain seq x y z
N MET A 1 72.33 27.90 -44.43
CA MET A 1 71.55 28.85 -45.24
C MET A 1 70.26 28.16 -45.68
N GLY A 2 69.09 28.76 -45.42
CA GLY A 2 67.88 28.49 -46.22
C GLY A 2 66.91 27.40 -45.74
N SER A 3 66.01 27.80 -44.84
CA SER A 3 64.56 27.52 -44.82
C SER A 3 63.91 26.83 -46.05
N LEU A 4 62.98 25.87 -45.85
CA LEU A 4 61.52 26.07 -45.88
C LEU A 4 60.75 24.71 -46.02
N LYS A 5 59.67 24.60 -45.23
CA LYS A 5 58.45 23.75 -45.29
C LYS A 5 58.26 22.79 -46.49
N THR A 6 57.74 21.57 -46.23
CA THR A 6 56.31 21.19 -46.41
C THR A 6 56.04 19.70 -46.14
N ARG A 7 54.77 19.43 -45.76
CA ARG A 7 54.04 18.14 -45.58
C ARG A 7 54.48 16.96 -46.47
N THR A 8 54.48 15.72 -45.96
CA THR A 8 53.46 14.68 -46.26
C THR A 8 53.69 13.35 -45.49
N LEU A 9 52.57 12.68 -45.18
CA LEU A 9 52.30 11.24 -45.00
C LEU A 9 53.47 10.27 -44.65
N THR A 10 53.33 9.47 -43.57
CA THR A 10 52.81 8.08 -43.63
C THR A 10 52.77 7.38 -42.26
N LYS A 11 51.59 6.82 -41.96
CA LYS A 11 51.25 5.51 -41.35
C LYS A 11 52.22 4.86 -40.33
N GLY A 12 51.72 4.70 -39.10
CA GLY A 12 52.15 3.71 -38.12
C GLY A 12 50.94 3.20 -37.32
N LEU A 13 50.44 2.03 -37.69
CA LEU A 13 49.38 1.24 -37.05
C LEU A 13 49.59 1.15 -35.53
N PHE A 14 48.56 1.43 -34.72
CA PHE A 14 48.18 0.52 -33.63
C PHE A 14 46.68 0.62 -33.37
N LEU A 15 46.11 -0.57 -33.20
CA LEU A 15 44.70 -0.92 -33.22
C LEU A 15 44.07 -0.78 -31.83
N VAL A 16 42.75 -0.61 -31.81
CA VAL A 16 41.78 -0.78 -30.70
C VAL A 16 41.48 0.44 -29.81
N ALA A 17 40.52 1.25 -30.24
CA ALA A 17 39.65 2.03 -29.36
C ALA A 17 38.27 2.19 -30.02
N PHE A 18 37.41 1.19 -29.87
CA PHE A 18 35.98 1.28 -30.17
C PHE A 18 35.23 0.41 -29.17
N CYS A 19 34.77 1.01 -28.07
CA CYS A 19 33.56 0.61 -27.35
C CYS A 19 33.25 1.59 -26.22
N SER A 20 31.95 1.71 -25.91
CA SER A 20 31.32 2.43 -24.80
C SER A 20 31.34 3.96 -24.82
N LEU A 21 30.43 4.52 -25.63
CA LEU A 21 29.91 5.87 -25.46
C LEU A 21 28.38 5.82 -25.52
N THR A 22 27.78 5.15 -24.54
CA THR A 22 26.33 5.15 -24.29
C THR A 22 26.07 4.97 -22.79
N MET A 23 25.13 5.76 -22.27
CA MET A 23 24.61 5.79 -20.88
C MET A 23 25.49 6.43 -19.80
N PHE A 24 25.59 7.76 -19.84
CA PHE A 24 25.59 8.56 -18.61
C PHE A 24 24.61 9.74 -18.77
N PHE A 25 23.33 9.42 -18.74
CA PHE A 25 22.28 10.35 -18.31
C PHE A 25 21.46 9.62 -17.26
N ILE A 26 22.04 9.50 -16.06
CA ILE A 26 21.25 9.21 -14.87
C ILE A 26 20.38 10.44 -14.64
N TYR A 27 19.08 10.22 -14.75
CA TYR A 27 18.06 11.21 -14.46
C TYR A 27 18.12 11.58 -12.97
N PHE A 28 18.94 12.57 -12.61
CA PHE A 28 18.82 13.25 -11.33
C PHE A 28 17.61 14.18 -11.40
N CYS A 29 16.42 13.62 -11.13
CA CYS A 29 15.28 14.40 -10.68
C CYS A 29 15.09 14.14 -9.18
N MET A 30 15.99 14.66 -8.35
CA MET A 30 15.63 14.94 -6.96
C MET A 30 14.79 16.22 -6.95
N ARG A 31 13.48 16.09 -6.69
CA ARG A 31 12.58 17.21 -6.40
C ARG A 31 11.85 16.97 -5.07
N LYS A 32 12.14 17.88 -4.14
CA LYS A 32 11.51 18.17 -2.82
C LYS A 32 11.55 17.07 -1.75
N GLY A 33 12.58 17.20 -0.89
CA GLY A 33 12.55 16.83 0.52
C GLY A 33 12.35 15.35 0.77
N ASP A 34 13.43 14.57 0.71
CA ASP A 34 13.40 13.22 1.25
C ASP A 34 12.92 13.28 2.70
N MET A 35 11.86 12.53 2.98
CA MET A 35 11.21 12.45 4.28
C MET A 35 12.12 11.64 5.22
N GLU A 36 13.19 12.29 5.72
CA GLU A 36 14.20 11.68 6.59
C GLU A 36 13.55 11.07 7.84
N CYS A 37 13.84 9.80 8.10
CA CYS A 37 13.34 9.10 9.29
C CYS A 37 14.23 9.37 10.51
N PRO A 38 13.71 9.99 11.58
CA PRO A 38 14.47 10.16 12.81
C PRO A 38 14.62 8.84 13.60
N GLY A 39 15.65 8.77 14.43
CA GLY A 39 15.85 7.69 15.42
C GLY A 39 16.09 6.32 14.81
N ALA A 40 17.35 6.01 14.46
CA ALA A 40 17.76 4.64 14.14
C ALA A 40 18.22 3.94 15.43
N SER A 41 17.29 3.53 16.29
CA SER A 41 17.64 2.54 17.32
C SER A 41 17.60 1.17 16.68
N SER A 42 18.79 0.59 16.50
CA SER A 42 19.01 -0.78 16.06
C SER A 42 18.63 -1.79 17.14
N HIS A 43 17.41 -1.73 17.68
CA HIS A 43 16.90 -2.87 18.42
C HIS A 43 16.73 -4.03 17.44
N HIS A 44 17.61 -5.03 17.56
CA HIS A 44 17.51 -6.31 16.88
C HIS A 44 16.26 -7.03 17.37
N TYR A 45 15.10 -6.67 16.80
CA TYR A 45 13.93 -7.53 16.88
C TYR A 45 14.24 -8.76 16.04
N ILE A 46 14.48 -9.89 16.70
CA ILE A 46 14.56 -11.20 16.03
C ILE A 46 13.15 -11.50 15.53
N SER A 47 12.88 -11.11 14.28
CA SER A 47 11.65 -11.46 13.60
C SER A 47 11.98 -12.62 12.66
N GLY A 48 11.79 -13.85 13.14
CA GLY A 48 11.71 -15.01 12.25
C GLY A 48 10.30 -15.13 11.71
N LEU A 49 10.14 -15.21 10.37
CA LEU A 49 8.88 -15.65 9.78
C LEU A 49 8.66 -17.10 10.21
N MET A 50 7.76 -17.33 11.16
CA MET A 50 7.31 -18.69 11.42
C MET A 50 6.49 -19.16 10.21
N GLY A 51 6.94 -20.23 9.56
CA GLY A 51 6.22 -20.80 8.41
C GLY A 51 4.84 -21.37 8.80
N PRO A 52 3.99 -21.67 7.80
CA PRO A 52 2.60 -22.10 8.01
C PRO A 52 2.45 -23.36 8.88
N LYS A 53 3.49 -24.21 8.97
CA LYS A 53 3.50 -25.41 9.85
C LYS A 53 3.40 -25.09 11.34
N TYR A 54 3.89 -23.93 11.79
CA TYR A 54 3.74 -23.49 13.18
C TYR A 54 2.41 -22.78 13.43
N PHE A 55 1.76 -22.25 12.39
CA PHE A 55 0.48 -21.54 12.52
C PHE A 55 -0.71 -22.47 12.75
N ASN A 56 -0.73 -23.65 12.15
CA ASN A 56 -1.79 -24.64 12.33
C ASN A 56 -1.79 -25.31 13.73
N LEU A 57 -0.76 -25.08 14.55
CA LEU A 57 -0.61 -25.66 15.88
C LEU A 57 -1.10 -24.73 17.01
N ILE A 58 -1.55 -23.52 16.69
CA ILE A 58 -1.74 -22.47 17.70
C ILE A 58 -3.23 -22.18 17.89
N SER A 59 -3.73 -22.73 18.99
CA SER A 59 -4.96 -22.46 19.75
C SER A 59 -6.15 -21.85 19.00
N ASN A 60 -7.24 -22.62 18.90
CA ASN A 60 -8.62 -22.13 18.75
C ASN A 60 -9.11 -21.35 19.99
N GLU A 61 -8.21 -20.80 20.81
CA GLU A 61 -8.57 -20.06 22.01
C GLU A 61 -9.12 -18.70 21.61
N THR A 62 -10.40 -18.51 21.92
CA THR A 62 -11.12 -17.26 21.76
C THR A 62 -10.58 -16.25 22.77
N HIS A 63 -9.87 -15.21 22.31
CA HIS A 63 -9.69 -14.02 23.14
C HIS A 63 -11.06 -13.35 23.30
N PRO A 64 -11.54 -13.06 24.52
CA PRO A 64 -12.92 -12.59 24.75
C PRO A 64 -13.30 -11.34 23.95
N ASP A 65 -12.31 -10.46 23.70
CA ASP A 65 -12.53 -9.20 22.98
C ASP A 65 -12.18 -9.25 21.47
N TYR A 66 -11.64 -10.36 20.94
CA TYR A 66 -11.11 -10.38 19.57
C TYR A 66 -11.42 -11.67 18.81
N PRO A 67 -11.89 -11.58 17.55
CA PRO A 67 -12.19 -12.76 16.76
C PRO A 67 -10.91 -13.56 16.46
N PRO A 68 -10.94 -14.91 16.53
CA PRO A 68 -9.83 -15.74 16.10
C PRO A 68 -9.59 -15.56 14.59
N LEU A 69 -8.35 -15.75 14.14
CA LEU A 69 -7.99 -15.66 12.71
C LEU A 69 -8.78 -16.62 11.81
N ASN A 70 -9.36 -17.67 12.38
CA ASN A 70 -10.21 -18.64 11.70
C ASN A 70 -11.72 -18.39 11.90
N HIS A 71 -12.14 -17.23 12.42
CA HIS A 71 -13.54 -16.94 12.75
C HIS A 71 -14.50 -16.99 11.54
N HIS A 72 -14.00 -17.03 10.30
CA HIS A 72 -14.80 -16.96 9.08
C HIS A 72 -14.38 -17.95 7.98
N THR A 73 -14.19 -19.24 8.30
CA THR A 73 -13.89 -20.32 7.34
C THR A 73 -14.99 -20.60 6.29
N ASN A 74 -16.06 -19.81 6.21
CA ASN A 74 -17.16 -20.00 5.27
C ASN A 74 -16.96 -19.29 3.92
N TYR A 75 -15.85 -18.58 3.75
CA TYR A 75 -15.53 -17.86 2.51
C TYR A 75 -14.33 -18.50 1.80
N SER A 76 -14.28 -18.39 0.47
CA SER A 76 -13.16 -18.95 -0.31
C SER A 76 -11.90 -18.07 -0.16
N ARG A 77 -10.73 -18.73 -0.07
CA ARG A 77 -9.38 -18.14 -0.17
C ARG A 77 -8.77 -18.24 -1.57
N ASP A 78 -9.49 -18.78 -2.54
CA ASP A 78 -8.98 -19.01 -3.89
C ASP A 78 -9.17 -17.80 -4.81
N LYS A 79 -9.98 -16.84 -4.36
CA LYS A 79 -10.26 -15.58 -5.03
C LYS A 79 -10.25 -14.42 -4.04
N PHE A 80 -10.16 -13.20 -4.57
CA PHE A 80 -10.21 -11.97 -3.79
C PHE A 80 -11.18 -10.94 -4.40
N THR A 81 -11.70 -10.05 -3.56
CA THR A 81 -12.51 -8.91 -4.00
C THR A 81 -11.64 -7.66 -4.06
N ILE A 82 -11.68 -6.93 -5.17
CA ILE A 82 -11.03 -5.62 -5.28
C ILE A 82 -11.99 -4.55 -4.74
N ILE A 83 -11.50 -3.66 -3.88
CA ILE A 83 -12.24 -2.49 -3.42
C ILE A 83 -11.48 -1.21 -3.76
N MET A 84 -12.17 -0.28 -4.42
CA MET A 84 -11.54 0.89 -5.02
C MET A 84 -12.45 2.11 -4.90
N PRO A 85 -12.20 3.01 -3.93
CA PRO A 85 -12.86 4.31 -3.94
C PRO A 85 -12.34 5.17 -5.09
N THR A 86 -13.23 5.93 -5.70
CA THR A 86 -12.90 6.85 -6.79
C THR A 86 -13.48 8.24 -6.58
N TYR A 87 -12.67 9.26 -6.82
CA TYR A 87 -13.05 10.66 -6.69
C TYR A 87 -12.29 11.55 -7.68
N GLY A 88 -13.00 12.30 -8.52
CA GLY A 88 -12.43 13.28 -9.44
C GLY A 88 -11.59 12.71 -10.59
N ARG A 89 -11.58 11.38 -10.80
CA ARG A 89 -10.66 10.66 -11.70
C ARG A 89 -11.35 9.71 -12.69
N SER A 90 -12.58 10.04 -13.06
CA SER A 90 -13.43 9.19 -13.92
C SER A 90 -12.75 8.73 -15.23
N ALA A 91 -11.91 9.57 -15.85
CA ALA A 91 -11.21 9.18 -17.07
C ALA A 91 -10.11 8.13 -16.82
N GLN A 92 -9.40 8.25 -15.70
CA GLN A 92 -8.34 7.32 -15.28
C GLN A 92 -8.93 5.97 -14.86
N LEU A 93 -10.09 6.01 -14.20
CA LEU A 93 -10.78 4.81 -13.71
C LEU A 93 -11.03 3.77 -14.82
N LEU A 94 -11.27 4.18 -16.06
CA LEU A 94 -11.44 3.23 -17.18
C LEU A 94 -10.19 2.40 -17.45
N GLN A 95 -9.01 3.03 -17.42
CA GLN A 95 -7.74 2.35 -17.61
C GLN A 95 -7.47 1.39 -16.45
N ILE A 96 -7.73 1.84 -15.23
CA ILE A 96 -7.60 1.04 -14.01
C ILE A 96 -8.54 -0.17 -14.02
N LEU A 97 -9.81 0.03 -14.41
CA LEU A 97 -10.79 -1.06 -14.55
C LEU A 97 -10.36 -2.06 -15.61
N THR A 98 -9.90 -1.59 -16.78
CA THR A 98 -9.38 -2.46 -17.84
C THR A 98 -8.26 -3.37 -17.33
N HIS A 99 -7.31 -2.80 -16.58
CA HIS A 99 -6.23 -3.56 -15.95
C HIS A 99 -6.74 -4.62 -14.98
N TYR A 100 -7.52 -4.22 -13.97
CA TYR A 100 -7.96 -5.13 -12.91
C TYR A 100 -8.99 -6.16 -13.36
N CYS A 101 -9.76 -5.88 -14.41
CA CYS A 101 -10.62 -6.88 -15.05
C CYS A 101 -9.81 -8.04 -15.66
N GLY A 102 -8.56 -7.80 -16.07
CA GLY A 102 -7.65 -8.81 -16.61
C GLY A 102 -6.91 -9.66 -15.57
N ILE A 103 -7.00 -9.31 -14.28
CA ILE A 103 -6.24 -9.99 -13.23
C ILE A 103 -6.90 -11.31 -12.83
N SER A 104 -6.10 -12.37 -12.75
CA SER A 104 -6.54 -13.70 -12.31
C SER A 104 -7.01 -13.68 -10.84
N ASN A 105 -7.88 -14.62 -10.48
CA ASN A 105 -8.42 -14.79 -9.13
C ASN A 105 -9.25 -13.62 -8.58
N VAL A 106 -9.55 -12.59 -9.37
CA VAL A 106 -10.53 -11.57 -8.98
C VAL A 106 -11.93 -12.19 -8.99
N ALA A 107 -12.60 -12.18 -7.84
CA ALA A 107 -14.00 -12.61 -7.72
C ALA A 107 -14.98 -11.50 -8.12
N LYS A 108 -14.64 -10.26 -7.76
CA LYS A 108 -15.51 -9.08 -7.91
C LYS A 108 -14.69 -7.81 -7.79
N ILE A 109 -15.08 -6.77 -8.52
CA ILE A 109 -14.57 -5.42 -8.36
C ILE A 109 -15.70 -4.56 -7.79
N LEU A 110 -15.46 -3.96 -6.63
CA LEU A 110 -16.37 -3.02 -5.97
C LEU A 110 -15.77 -1.61 -6.04
N VAL A 111 -16.33 -0.79 -6.92
CA VAL A 111 -15.98 0.63 -7.02
C VAL A 111 -16.85 1.44 -6.09
N LEU A 112 -16.26 2.22 -5.20
CA LEU A 112 -16.96 3.15 -4.32
C LEU A 112 -16.95 4.54 -4.97
N TRP A 113 -18.10 4.96 -5.49
CA TRP A 113 -18.25 6.21 -6.20
C TRP A 113 -18.43 7.36 -5.22
N ASN A 114 -17.33 8.03 -4.87
CA ASN A 114 -17.30 9.15 -3.92
C ASN A 114 -17.61 10.51 -4.58
N ASN A 115 -17.89 10.55 -5.89
CA ASN A 115 -18.32 11.78 -6.57
C ASN A 115 -19.78 12.10 -6.23
N ILE A 116 -20.02 12.62 -5.03
CA ILE A 116 -21.36 12.82 -4.47
C ILE A 116 -22.21 13.73 -5.37
N GLY A 117 -23.41 13.27 -5.71
CA GLY A 117 -24.32 13.98 -6.61
C GLY A 117 -23.90 14.01 -8.08
N VAL A 118 -22.72 13.48 -8.43
CA VAL A 118 -22.25 13.42 -9.81
C VAL A 118 -22.67 12.08 -10.41
N PRO A 119 -23.41 12.06 -11.54
CA PRO A 119 -23.79 10.82 -12.19
C PRO A 119 -22.57 10.07 -12.72
N ILE A 120 -22.62 8.74 -12.68
CA ILE A 120 -21.57 7.89 -13.25
C ILE A 120 -21.53 8.13 -14.77
N PRO A 121 -20.37 8.52 -15.34
CA PRO A 121 -20.24 8.73 -16.78
C PRO A 121 -20.56 7.47 -17.58
N GLY A 122 -21.17 7.65 -18.76
CA GLY A 122 -21.58 6.54 -19.64
C GLY A 122 -20.51 5.47 -19.85
N PRO A 123 -19.26 5.83 -20.23
CA PRO A 123 -18.19 4.85 -20.41
C PRO A 123 -17.89 3.98 -19.18
N ILE A 124 -18.03 4.52 -17.96
CA ILE A 124 -17.85 3.76 -16.72
C ILE A 124 -19.12 2.95 -16.40
N LYS A 125 -20.29 3.57 -16.56
CA LYS A 125 -21.59 2.96 -16.26
C LYS A 125 -21.84 1.70 -17.08
N TYR A 126 -21.40 1.69 -18.34
CA TYR A 126 -21.56 0.60 -19.29
C TYR A 126 -20.25 -0.17 -19.52
N PHE A 127 -19.27 -0.04 -18.62
CA PHE A 127 -18.01 -0.75 -18.74
C PHE A 127 -18.22 -2.26 -18.62
N GLU A 128 -17.78 -3.01 -19.62
CA GLU A 128 -17.85 -4.48 -19.62
C GLU A 128 -16.57 -5.08 -19.03
N CYS A 129 -16.75 -5.96 -18.05
CA CYS A 129 -15.68 -6.63 -17.33
C CYS A 129 -15.97 -8.13 -17.31
N GLN A 130 -14.95 -8.96 -17.54
CA GLN A 130 -15.10 -10.42 -17.46
C GLN A 130 -15.34 -10.93 -16.04
N VAL A 131 -15.10 -10.08 -15.02
CA VAL A 131 -15.46 -10.35 -13.63
C VAL A 131 -16.59 -9.42 -13.19
N PRO A 132 -17.45 -9.85 -12.24
CA PRO A 132 -18.53 -9.00 -11.72
C PRO A 132 -18.01 -7.63 -11.25
N LEU A 133 -18.51 -6.56 -11.87
CA LEU A 133 -18.21 -5.17 -11.51
C LEU A 133 -19.46 -4.55 -10.86
N LYS A 134 -19.31 -4.02 -9.65
CA LYS A 134 -20.35 -3.26 -8.95
C LYS A 134 -19.84 -1.85 -8.65
N ILE A 135 -20.61 -0.85 -9.04
CA ILE A 135 -20.38 0.54 -8.64
C ILE A 135 -21.39 0.89 -7.56
N LYS A 136 -20.90 1.23 -6.37
CA LYS A 136 -21.72 1.67 -5.23
C LYS A 136 -21.63 3.18 -5.11
N ILE A 137 -22.76 3.87 -5.23
CA ILE A 137 -22.85 5.31 -5.01
C ILE A 137 -22.76 5.57 -3.51
N MET A 138 -21.81 6.39 -3.11
CA MET A 138 -21.60 6.74 -1.70
C MET A 138 -22.40 7.99 -1.34
N GLU A 139 -22.79 8.07 -0.07
CA GLU A 139 -23.48 9.23 0.50
C GLU A 139 -22.50 10.33 0.92
N GLU A 140 -21.30 9.93 1.33
CA GLU A 140 -20.22 10.82 1.77
C GLU A 140 -18.89 10.45 1.09
N ASN A 141 -18.05 11.45 0.82
CA ASN A 141 -16.70 11.24 0.33
C ASN A 141 -15.74 11.02 1.51
N LYS A 142 -15.55 9.77 1.91
CA LYS A 142 -14.64 9.36 3.00
C LYS A 142 -13.61 8.36 2.52
N LEU A 143 -12.39 8.45 3.05
CA LEU A 143 -11.35 7.43 2.81
C LEU A 143 -11.69 6.10 3.46
N THR A 144 -12.29 6.15 4.65
CA THR A 144 -12.70 5.02 5.48
C THR A 144 -13.79 4.15 4.85
N SER A 145 -14.53 4.65 3.85
CA SER A 145 -15.55 3.89 3.12
C SER A 145 -15.02 2.55 2.56
N ARG A 146 -13.74 2.50 2.16
CA ARG A 146 -13.12 1.26 1.66
C ARG A 146 -12.95 0.17 2.73
N PHE A 147 -13.12 0.50 4.00
CA PHE A 147 -12.99 -0.43 5.11
C PHE A 147 -14.32 -0.92 5.67
N ILE A 148 -15.45 -0.53 5.08
CA ILE A 148 -16.76 -1.03 5.49
C ILE A 148 -16.94 -2.48 4.99
N PRO A 149 -17.40 -3.42 5.84
CA PRO A 149 -17.60 -4.82 5.46
C PRO A 149 -18.88 -5.01 4.63
N TYR A 150 -18.90 -4.45 3.41
CA TYR A 150 -20.06 -4.50 2.52
C TYR A 150 -20.53 -5.94 2.24
N PRO A 151 -21.86 -6.16 2.12
CA PRO A 151 -22.39 -7.49 1.80
C PRO A 151 -21.94 -8.01 0.43
N GLU A 152 -21.58 -7.12 -0.49
CA GLU A 152 -21.01 -7.48 -1.79
C GLU A 152 -19.62 -8.15 -1.69
N ILE A 153 -18.92 -8.02 -0.56
CA ILE A 153 -17.66 -8.70 -0.30
C ILE A 153 -17.97 -10.14 0.12
N GLU A 154 -17.58 -11.10 -0.71
CA GLU A 154 -17.88 -12.54 -0.55
C GLU A 154 -16.59 -13.40 -0.46
N THR A 155 -15.44 -12.76 -0.27
CA THR A 155 -14.12 -13.38 -0.20
C THR A 155 -13.45 -13.07 1.15
N GLU A 156 -12.51 -13.91 1.59
CA GLU A 156 -11.68 -13.59 2.77
C GLU A 156 -10.60 -12.55 2.43
N ALA A 157 -10.04 -12.65 1.22
CA ALA A 157 -9.04 -11.73 0.71
C ALA A 157 -9.68 -10.50 0.06
N ILE A 158 -9.24 -9.32 0.46
CA ILE A 158 -9.65 -8.06 -0.14
C ILE A 158 -8.42 -7.35 -0.66
N PHE A 159 -8.40 -7.00 -1.93
CA PHE A 159 -7.36 -6.13 -2.47
C PHE A 159 -7.86 -4.67 -2.44
N ALA A 160 -7.38 -3.91 -1.46
CA ALA A 160 -7.64 -2.48 -1.36
C ALA A 160 -6.66 -1.71 -2.24
N VAL A 161 -7.19 -0.83 -3.09
CA VAL A 161 -6.39 -0.11 -4.08
C VAL A 161 -6.92 1.30 -4.35
N ASP A 162 -6.03 2.25 -4.62
CA ASP A 162 -6.40 3.60 -5.08
C ASP A 162 -6.73 3.60 -6.57
N ASP A 163 -7.59 4.53 -7.00
CA ASP A 163 -8.04 4.70 -8.39
C ASP A 163 -6.99 5.34 -9.33
N ASP A 164 -5.74 5.41 -8.88
CA ASP A 164 -4.56 5.81 -9.65
C ASP A 164 -3.43 4.76 -9.59
N ARG A 165 -3.65 3.58 -8.99
CA ARG A 165 -2.60 2.55 -8.80
C ARG A 165 -2.85 1.27 -9.59
N MET A 166 -1.83 0.81 -10.29
CA MET A 166 -1.77 -0.51 -10.91
C MET A 166 -0.59 -1.30 -10.38
N VAL A 167 -0.83 -2.55 -10.01
CA VAL A 167 0.23 -3.55 -9.76
C VAL A 167 0.23 -4.50 -10.95
N ASP A 168 1.40 -4.79 -11.52
CA ASP A 168 1.50 -5.67 -12.68
C ASP A 168 0.93 -7.09 -12.38
N PRO A 169 0.51 -7.85 -13.41
CA PRO A 169 -0.11 -9.16 -13.20
C PRO A 169 0.75 -10.17 -12.43
N VAL A 170 2.08 -10.16 -12.62
CA VAL A 170 3.01 -11.05 -11.89
C VAL A 170 3.09 -10.62 -10.43
N GLY A 171 3.15 -9.32 -10.17
CA GLY A 171 3.06 -8.74 -8.83
C GLY A 171 1.77 -9.13 -8.10
N MET A 172 0.62 -9.07 -8.79
CA MET A 172 -0.67 -9.48 -8.24
C MET A 172 -0.71 -10.96 -7.86
N GLU A 173 -0.18 -11.85 -8.72
CA GLU A 173 -0.10 -13.29 -8.44
C GLU A 173 0.79 -13.57 -7.21
N LYS A 174 1.99 -12.98 -7.18
CA LYS A 174 2.92 -13.09 -6.04
C LYS A 174 2.29 -12.58 -4.74
N GLY A 175 1.67 -11.40 -4.79
CA GLY A 175 1.02 -10.78 -3.64
C GLY A 175 -0.13 -11.64 -3.10
N PHE A 176 -0.96 -12.19 -3.99
CA PHE A 176 -2.05 -13.06 -3.58
C PHE A 176 -1.56 -14.39 -3.02
N ALA A 177 -0.51 -14.98 -3.60
CA ALA A 177 0.12 -16.19 -3.07
C ALA A 177 0.75 -15.97 -1.68
N ALA A 178 1.44 -14.83 -1.50
CA ALA A 178 1.97 -14.42 -0.21
C ALA A 178 0.84 -14.19 0.81
N TRP A 179 -0.25 -13.51 0.43
CA TRP A 179 -1.41 -13.33 1.31
C TRP A 179 -2.04 -14.67 1.71
N LYS A 180 -2.22 -15.63 0.80
CA LYS A 180 -2.74 -16.96 1.17
C LYS A 180 -1.88 -17.66 2.21
N THR A 181 -0.57 -17.43 2.18
CA THR A 181 0.38 -17.99 3.15
C THR A 181 0.36 -17.23 4.48
N PHE A 182 0.22 -15.90 4.42
CA PHE A 182 0.28 -14.99 5.56
C PHE A 182 -1.00 -14.15 5.69
N TYR A 183 -2.16 -14.82 5.70
CA TYR A 183 -3.48 -14.18 5.60
C TYR A 183 -3.83 -13.27 6.80
N HIS A 184 -3.08 -13.41 7.90
CA HIS A 184 -3.14 -12.56 9.09
C HIS A 184 -2.28 -11.30 8.99
N LEU A 185 -1.60 -11.06 7.86
CA LEU A 185 -0.81 -9.88 7.61
C LEU A 185 -1.45 -9.04 6.50
N ILE A 186 -1.14 -7.75 6.52
CA ILE A 186 -1.35 -6.85 5.40
C ILE A 186 -0.24 -7.11 4.38
N VAL A 187 -0.58 -7.66 3.22
CA VAL A 187 0.41 -7.95 2.16
C VAL A 187 0.28 -6.90 1.08
N GLY A 188 1.31 -6.11 0.80
CA GLY A 188 1.18 -5.01 -0.17
C GLY A 188 2.49 -4.55 -0.80
N PHE A 189 2.38 -3.46 -1.57
CA PHE A 189 3.40 -3.06 -2.52
C PHE A 189 4.01 -1.67 -2.25
N SER A 190 3.49 -0.91 -1.27
CA SER A 190 3.95 0.43 -0.93
C SER A 190 4.34 0.54 0.55
N MET A 191 5.60 0.23 0.83
CA MET A 191 6.15 0.25 2.18
C MET A 191 6.39 1.68 2.71
N ARG A 192 6.15 1.88 4.01
CA ARG A 192 6.43 3.12 4.76
C ARG A 192 6.91 2.81 6.16
N HIS A 193 7.43 3.83 6.84
CA HIS A 193 7.97 3.68 8.18
C HIS A 193 7.57 4.83 9.11
N PHE A 194 7.79 4.63 10.41
CA PHE A 194 7.76 5.71 11.38
C PHE A 194 9.14 5.85 12.04
N GLY A 195 9.53 7.08 12.36
CA GLY A 195 10.66 7.38 13.23
C GLY A 195 10.18 7.95 14.55
N MET A 196 11.08 8.03 15.53
CA MET A 196 10.82 8.72 16.79
C MET A 196 11.85 9.83 16.98
N LEU A 197 11.37 11.02 17.32
CA LEU A 197 12.18 12.18 17.67
C LEU A 197 12.67 12.08 19.12
N GLU A 198 13.70 12.87 19.45
CA GLU A 198 14.25 12.93 20.82
C GLU A 198 13.22 13.35 21.87
N ASN A 199 12.23 14.15 21.47
CA ASN A 199 11.13 14.59 22.34
C ASN A 199 10.02 13.53 22.50
N GLY A 200 10.20 12.31 21.98
CA GLY A 200 9.24 11.20 22.05
C GLY A 200 8.11 11.27 21.03
N GLN A 201 8.04 12.29 20.18
CA GLN A 201 7.04 12.36 19.12
C GLN A 201 7.41 11.45 17.95
N TYR A 202 6.39 10.85 17.34
CA TYR A 202 6.54 9.99 16.17
C TYR A 202 6.41 10.77 14.86
N LYS A 203 7.17 10.37 13.85
CA LYS A 203 7.12 10.95 12.50
C LYS A 203 6.92 9.89 11.43
N TYR A 204 6.04 10.16 10.49
CA TYR A 204 5.85 9.37 9.29
C TYR A 204 7.01 9.62 8.33
N CYS A 205 7.58 8.55 7.80
CA CYS A 205 8.79 8.63 6.99
C CYS A 205 8.95 7.42 6.04
N LYS A 206 10.05 7.39 5.28
CA LYS A 206 10.40 6.27 4.40
C LYS A 206 11.82 5.80 4.73
N ARG A 207 12.02 4.48 4.82
CA ARG A 207 13.36 3.86 4.88
C ARG A 207 13.54 2.88 3.74
N ILE A 208 14.80 2.58 3.43
CA ILE A 208 15.20 1.62 2.40
C ILE A 208 15.39 0.22 3.01
N ASP A 209 15.84 0.14 4.26
CA ASP A 209 16.29 -1.08 4.93
C ASP A 209 15.22 -1.77 5.78
N SER A 210 14.11 -1.08 6.05
CA SER A 210 13.06 -1.51 6.94
C SER A 210 11.76 -0.78 6.65
N TYR A 211 10.65 -1.37 7.07
CA TYR A 211 9.33 -0.77 6.99
C TYR A 211 8.56 -1.12 8.24
N SER A 212 7.47 -0.42 8.53
CA SER A 212 6.58 -0.76 9.67
C SER A 212 5.11 -0.66 9.31
N MET A 213 4.83 -0.16 8.10
CA MET A 213 3.50 0.06 7.58
C MET A 213 3.49 -0.29 6.09
N MET A 214 2.33 -0.76 5.65
CA MET A 214 2.00 -0.93 4.24
C MET A 214 0.83 -0.04 3.88
N LEU A 215 0.97 0.82 2.87
CA LEU A 215 -0.14 1.66 2.44
C LEU A 215 -1.26 0.79 1.85
N THR A 216 -2.52 1.09 2.19
CA THR A 216 -3.70 0.39 1.65
C THR A 216 -4.11 0.91 0.26
N ASN A 217 -3.21 1.62 -0.42
CA ASN A 217 -3.37 2.05 -1.80
C ASN A 217 -3.10 0.92 -2.81
N SER A 218 -2.54 -0.20 -2.35
CA SER A 218 -2.28 -1.42 -3.09
C SER A 218 -1.89 -2.53 -2.09
N ALA A 219 -2.87 -3.11 -1.41
CA ALA A 219 -2.62 -4.14 -0.41
C ALA A 219 -3.77 -5.16 -0.28
N PHE A 220 -3.41 -6.42 -0.08
CA PHE A 220 -4.30 -7.47 0.38
C PHE A 220 -4.52 -7.39 1.89
N LEU A 221 -5.79 -7.41 2.27
CA LEU A 221 -6.29 -7.37 3.63
C LEU A 221 -7.17 -8.59 3.90
N HIS A 222 -7.19 -9.04 5.15
CA HIS A 222 -8.20 -9.98 5.61
C HIS A 222 -9.54 -9.26 5.83
N ARG A 223 -10.65 -9.85 5.37
CA ARG A 223 -12.01 -9.30 5.56
C ARG A 223 -12.33 -8.94 7.01
N MET A 224 -11.85 -9.72 7.96
CA MET A 224 -12.02 -9.45 9.39
C MET A 224 -11.52 -8.06 9.79
N TYR A 225 -10.46 -7.55 9.15
CA TYR A 225 -9.92 -6.23 9.46
C TYR A 225 -10.85 -5.10 9.04
N LEU A 226 -11.71 -5.27 8.03
CA LEU A 226 -12.75 -4.30 7.70
C LEU A 226 -13.79 -4.19 8.83
N LYS A 227 -14.21 -5.35 9.35
CA LYS A 227 -15.12 -5.41 10.49
C LYS A 227 -14.50 -4.76 11.73
N MET A 228 -13.27 -5.15 12.08
CA MET A 228 -12.56 -4.55 13.22
C MET A 228 -12.34 -3.05 13.05
N PHE A 229 -12.00 -2.58 11.85
CA PHE A 229 -11.82 -1.15 11.60
C PHE A 229 -13.12 -0.38 11.83
N THR A 230 -14.25 -0.95 11.39
CA THR A 230 -15.56 -0.31 11.51
C THR A 230 -16.13 -0.38 12.92
N GLU A 231 -15.92 -1.49 13.64
CA GLU A 231 -16.60 -1.78 14.91
C GLU A 231 -15.71 -1.59 16.15
N SER A 232 -14.39 -1.70 16.01
CA SER A 232 -13.45 -1.79 17.14
C SER A 232 -12.40 -0.68 17.17
N LEU A 233 -12.19 0.05 16.08
CA LEU A 233 -11.23 1.15 16.05
C LEU A 233 -11.68 2.25 17.03
N PRO A 234 -10.79 2.78 17.89
CA PRO A 234 -11.15 3.86 18.79
C PRO A 234 -11.77 5.05 18.05
N ARG A 235 -12.88 5.57 18.59
CA ARG A 235 -13.67 6.62 17.94
C ARG A 235 -12.88 7.90 17.70
N SER A 236 -11.92 8.24 18.56
CA SER A 236 -11.02 9.39 18.40
C SER A 236 -10.15 9.27 17.14
N ILE A 237 -9.57 8.09 16.90
CA ILE A 237 -8.77 7.79 15.70
C ILE A 237 -9.66 7.84 14.47
N TYR A 238 -10.83 7.20 14.51
CA TYR A 238 -11.78 7.21 13.39
C TYR A 238 -12.21 8.63 13.03
N ALA A 239 -12.58 9.45 14.02
CA ALA A 239 -12.98 10.85 13.83
C ALA A 239 -11.85 11.68 13.23
N PHE A 240 -10.62 11.51 13.71
CA PHE A 240 -9.46 12.21 13.14
C PHE A 240 -9.27 11.90 11.66
N ILE A 241 -9.41 10.64 11.25
CA ILE A 241 -9.25 10.23 9.85
C ILE A 241 -10.33 10.88 8.99
N ASP A 242 -11.58 10.83 9.41
CA ASP A 242 -12.71 11.41 8.68
C ASP A 242 -12.56 12.94 8.57
N GLU A 243 -12.17 13.63 9.64
CA GLU A 243 -11.96 15.08 9.66
C GLU A 243 -10.77 15.52 8.80
N ASN A 244 -9.69 14.73 8.78
CA ASN A 244 -8.45 15.10 8.11
C ASN A 244 -8.32 14.54 6.68
N MET A 245 -9.16 13.56 6.33
CA MET A 245 -9.07 12.77 5.10
C MET A 245 -7.65 12.23 4.89
N ASN A 246 -7.10 11.59 5.92
CA ASN A 246 -5.73 11.06 5.94
C ASN A 246 -5.53 10.07 7.11
N GLY A 247 -4.56 9.16 6.99
CA GLY A 247 -4.10 8.28 8.07
C GLY A 247 -4.90 6.99 8.28
N GLU A 248 -5.85 6.69 7.39
CA GLU A 248 -6.65 5.46 7.42
C GLU A 248 -5.78 4.20 7.27
N ASP A 249 -4.72 4.29 6.46
CA ASP A 249 -3.74 3.22 6.28
C ASP A 249 -2.85 3.03 7.51
N ILE A 250 -2.40 4.11 8.15
CA ILE A 250 -1.63 4.09 9.40
C ILE A 250 -2.46 3.42 10.51
N ALA A 251 -3.72 3.84 10.66
CA ALA A 251 -4.63 3.27 11.63
C ALA A 251 -4.91 1.79 11.38
N MET A 252 -5.07 1.37 10.12
CA MET A 252 -5.21 -0.04 9.75
C MET A 252 -3.99 -0.85 10.19
N ASN A 253 -2.77 -0.40 9.88
CA ASN A 253 -1.54 -1.09 10.28
C ASN A 253 -1.40 -1.16 11.81
N ALA A 254 -1.69 -0.08 12.53
CA ALA A 254 -1.59 -0.04 13.98
C ALA A 254 -2.62 -0.94 14.66
N MET A 255 -3.87 -0.97 14.15
CA MET A 255 -4.92 -1.86 14.63
C MET A 255 -4.56 -3.33 14.41
N VAL A 256 -4.00 -3.67 13.24
CA VAL A 256 -3.53 -5.04 12.97
C VAL A 256 -2.37 -5.41 13.89
N ALA A 257 -1.40 -4.51 14.11
CA ALA A 257 -0.27 -4.77 15.01
C ALA A 257 -0.72 -4.98 16.47
N ASP A 258 -1.63 -4.15 16.97
CA ASP A 258 -2.22 -4.29 18.32
C ASP A 258 -3.02 -5.60 18.45
N TYR A 259 -3.79 -5.97 17.42
CA TYR A 259 -4.48 -7.26 17.39
C TYR A 259 -3.50 -8.43 17.45
N LEU A 260 -2.46 -8.42 16.62
CA LEU A 260 -1.43 -9.47 16.60
C LEU A 260 -0.74 -9.60 17.97
N LYS A 261 -0.43 -8.47 18.63
CA LYS A 261 0.10 -8.46 19.99
C LYS A 261 -0.83 -9.18 20.97
N LYS A 262 -2.13 -8.91 20.91
CA LYS A 262 -3.14 -9.45 21.85
C LYS A 262 -3.38 -10.95 21.68
N ILE A 263 -3.13 -11.47 20.49
CA ILE A 263 -3.19 -12.93 20.21
C ILE A 263 -1.80 -13.59 20.24
N ASP A 264 -0.83 -12.97 20.90
CA ASP A 264 0.55 -13.45 21.07
C ASP A 264 1.26 -13.83 19.75
N ARG A 265 1.12 -12.95 18.75
CA ARG A 265 1.78 -13.05 17.44
C ARG A 265 2.83 -11.94 17.26
N PRO A 266 3.81 -12.12 16.35
CA PRO A 266 4.73 -11.06 16.00
C PRO A 266 3.96 -9.79 15.56
N GLN A 267 4.23 -8.66 16.20
CA GLN A 267 3.49 -7.41 15.95
C GLN A 267 3.86 -6.72 14.63
N CYS A 268 4.66 -7.35 13.78
CA CYS A 268 4.91 -6.87 12.43
C CYS A 268 3.62 -7.08 11.60
N PRO A 269 2.86 -6.03 11.28
CA PRO A 269 1.51 -6.21 10.75
C PRO A 269 1.49 -6.48 9.24
N CYS A 270 2.63 -6.40 8.57
CA CYS A 270 2.68 -6.35 7.12
C CYS A 270 3.87 -7.09 6.49
N LEU A 271 3.64 -7.53 5.26
CA LEU A 271 4.61 -8.18 4.39
C LEU A 271 4.75 -7.37 3.09
N TRP A 272 5.98 -6.98 2.75
CA TRP A 272 6.24 -6.31 1.49
C TRP A 272 6.48 -7.32 0.37
N VAL A 273 5.83 -7.09 -0.77
CA VAL A 273 6.04 -7.85 -2.00
C VAL A 273 6.64 -6.92 -3.05
N GLU A 274 7.76 -7.34 -3.62
CA GLU A 274 8.41 -6.57 -4.69
C GLU A 274 7.70 -6.83 -6.02
N ALA A 275 7.18 -5.76 -6.63
CA ALA A 275 6.45 -5.79 -7.89
C ALA A 275 6.60 -4.47 -8.65
N SER A 276 6.33 -4.50 -9.95
CA SER A 276 6.19 -3.28 -10.73
C SER A 276 4.85 -2.64 -10.41
N THR A 277 4.90 -1.40 -9.95
CA THR A 277 3.71 -0.60 -9.67
C THR A 277 3.72 0.68 -10.49
N GLU A 278 2.59 1.00 -11.09
CA GLU A 278 2.40 2.24 -11.84
C GLU A 278 1.41 3.16 -11.13
N GLU A 279 1.68 4.46 -11.20
CA GLU A 279 0.77 5.51 -10.73
C GLU A 279 0.34 6.37 -11.91
N ILE A 280 -0.94 6.30 -12.26
CA ILE A 280 -1.49 7.02 -13.41
C ILE A 280 -1.93 8.40 -12.96
N HIS A 281 -1.52 9.42 -13.69
CA HIS A 281 -1.98 10.79 -13.49
C HIS A 281 -2.36 11.40 -14.84
N MET A 282 -3.65 11.63 -15.08
CA MET A 282 -4.08 12.41 -16.24
C MET A 282 -3.94 13.91 -15.94
N LYS A 283 -3.21 14.63 -16.81
CA LYS A 283 -3.00 16.07 -16.69
C LYS A 283 -4.33 16.83 -16.65
N GLY A 284 -4.45 17.79 -15.74
CA GLY A 284 -5.63 18.66 -15.63
C GLY A 284 -6.77 18.12 -14.75
N GLN A 285 -6.59 16.94 -14.15
CA GLN A 285 -7.51 16.42 -13.14
C GLN A 285 -6.99 16.72 -11.72
N PHE A 286 -7.94 16.94 -10.80
CA PHE A 286 -7.87 17.23 -9.36
C PHE A 286 -6.50 17.16 -8.63
N VAL A 287 -6.28 18.07 -7.66
CA VAL A 287 -5.08 18.06 -6.80
C VAL A 287 -5.08 16.82 -5.90
N SER A 288 -4.07 15.96 -6.02
CA SER A 288 -3.93 14.75 -5.19
C SER A 288 -3.84 15.09 -3.70
N LEU A 289 -4.30 14.17 -2.83
CA LEU A 289 -4.21 14.34 -1.38
C LEU A 289 -2.75 14.50 -0.91
N TYR A 290 -1.84 13.76 -1.52
CA TYR A 290 -0.41 13.86 -1.28
C TYR A 290 0.17 15.24 -1.66
N GLY A 291 -0.39 15.88 -2.69
CA GLY A 291 0.05 17.19 -3.16
C GLY A 291 -0.29 18.36 -2.21
N ARG A 292 -1.07 18.12 -1.16
CA ARG A 292 -1.41 19.14 -0.15
C ARG A 292 -0.23 19.36 0.80
N GLY A 293 0.07 20.62 1.13
CA GLY A 293 1.25 21.00 1.93
C GLY A 293 1.26 20.47 3.37
N ASP A 294 0.12 20.00 3.88
CA ASP A 294 -0.08 19.45 5.22
C ASP A 294 -0.14 17.91 5.25
N HIS A 295 0.01 17.23 4.11
CA HIS A 295 -0.21 15.78 4.01
C HIS A 295 0.67 14.97 4.99
N VAL A 296 1.97 15.22 4.99
CA VAL A 296 2.91 14.53 5.89
C VAL A 296 2.69 14.93 7.35
N LYS A 297 2.39 16.21 7.62
CA LYS A 297 2.09 16.69 8.97
C LYS A 297 0.88 15.97 9.58
N LYS A 298 -0.18 15.78 8.80
CA LYS A 298 -1.37 15.01 9.23
C LYS A 298 -1.05 13.54 9.51
N ARG A 299 -0.12 12.94 8.77
CA ARG A 299 0.36 11.57 9.05
C ARG A 299 1.19 11.50 10.33
N ASP A 300 2.03 12.50 10.61
CA ASP A 300 2.71 12.64 11.91
C ASP A 300 1.70 12.75 13.05
N GLU A 301 0.69 13.61 12.91
CA GLU A 301 -0.38 13.80 13.89
C GLU A 301 -1.16 12.50 14.13
N CYS A 302 -1.47 11.75 13.06
CA CYS A 302 -2.13 10.44 13.14
C CYS A 302 -1.32 9.43 13.97
N LEU A 303 -0.01 9.31 13.73
CA LEU A 303 0.88 8.42 14.49
C LEU A 303 0.88 8.76 15.99
N ASN A 304 0.97 10.06 16.31
CA ASN A 304 0.99 10.51 17.71
C ASN A 304 -0.37 10.33 18.39
N MET A 305 -1.47 10.53 17.66
CA MET A 305 -2.81 10.24 18.15
C MET A 305 -2.98 8.75 18.46
N ILE A 306 -2.56 7.87 17.54
CA ILE A 306 -2.58 6.42 17.74
C ILE A 306 -1.79 6.05 19.00
N ALA A 307 -0.56 6.54 19.14
CA ALA A 307 0.26 6.24 20.32
C ALA A 307 -0.40 6.72 21.63
N SER A 308 -1.04 7.89 21.60
CA SER A 308 -1.77 8.45 22.74
C SER A 308 -3.02 7.64 23.11
N GLU A 309 -3.79 7.21 22.12
CA GLU A 309 -5.03 6.45 22.31
C GLU A 309 -4.73 5.03 22.82
N TYR A 310 -3.81 4.32 22.17
CA TYR A 310 -3.39 2.97 22.56
C TYR A 310 -2.51 2.94 23.82
N LYS A 311 -1.97 4.09 24.27
CA LYS A 311 -1.01 4.23 25.39
C LYS A 311 0.38 3.64 25.15
N TYR A 312 0.67 3.24 23.92
CA TYR A 312 1.97 2.82 23.42
C TYR A 312 1.96 2.92 21.89
N MET A 313 3.11 2.83 21.23
CA MET A 313 3.16 2.72 19.76
C MET A 313 2.95 1.25 19.33
N PRO A 314 1.86 0.89 18.64
CA PRO A 314 1.63 -0.49 18.23
C PRO A 314 2.54 -0.94 17.08
N LEU A 315 2.95 -0.01 16.23
CA LEU A 315 3.77 -0.32 15.06
C LEU A 315 5.18 -0.72 15.47
N MET A 316 5.71 -1.74 14.80
CA MET A 316 7.12 -2.16 14.94
C MET A 316 7.79 -2.31 13.57
N PRO A 317 9.12 -2.14 13.49
CA PRO A 317 9.87 -2.45 12.27
C PRO A 317 9.73 -3.91 11.85
N CYS A 318 9.50 -4.09 10.56
CA CYS A 318 9.44 -5.32 9.78
C CYS A 318 10.64 -5.37 8.82
N LYS A 319 11.09 -6.59 8.50
CA LYS A 319 12.22 -6.84 7.59
C LYS A 319 11.92 -7.89 6.52
N TYR A 320 10.65 -8.22 6.33
CA TYR A 320 10.27 -9.33 5.47
C TYR A 320 9.97 -8.84 4.05
N VAL A 321 10.61 -9.47 3.06
CA VAL A 321 10.38 -9.19 1.65
C VAL A 321 10.19 -10.51 0.93
N VAL A 322 9.20 -10.58 0.05
CA VAL A 322 8.88 -11.77 -0.76
C VAL A 322 8.80 -11.42 -2.24
#